data_AF-A0A813E6K8-F1
#
_entry.id   AF-A0A813E6K8-F1
#
_cell.length_a   1.000
_cell.length_b   1.000
_cell.length_c   1.000
_cell.angle_alpha   90.00
_cell.angle_beta   90.00
_cell.angle_gamma   90.00
#
_symmetry.space_group_name_H-M   'P 1'
#
loop_
_entity.id
_entity.type
_entity.pdbx_description
1 polymer ?
#
loop_
_entity_poly.entity_id
_entity_poly.type
_entity_poly.pdbx_seq_one_letter_code
_entity_poly.pdbx_strand_id
1 'polypeptide(L)'
;MRRHSDITYERHLRQTVATRQELHERWANRVLLGEVKVIDLLQLLHFTVDHTDTELLYTSQLIHSLQVYEMVTSYDLPSPDLQYKNDLQIAALVHDLGKLLSLFGEADRNVDCMNTVIDYDDPGGASAQGLGIGHLAIQWNHDEYAYQKLRHSKLPPRVLAAVRFHSLREMTGKSFGPRRFGSEEVVITEDDMNRFSKHFSAEDVESHDFVDTLRWFDMNSKQRVDDIPDVSFADIEMIVGKYFANGQIIW
;
A
#
# COMPACT_ATOMS: atom_id res chain seq x y z
N MET A 1 4.48 21.46 21.46
CA MET A 1 3.63 20.25 21.52
C MET A 1 4.07 19.35 20.37
N ARG A 2 4.38 18.06 20.59
CA ARG A 2 4.71 17.14 19.47
C ARG A 2 3.43 16.89 18.66
N ARG A 3 3.49 16.84 17.34
CA ARG A 3 2.32 16.52 16.51
C ARG A 3 1.94 15.06 16.73
N HIS A 4 0.66 14.74 16.58
CA HIS A 4 0.18 13.35 16.67
C HIS A 4 0.91 12.45 15.66
N SER A 5 1.06 12.90 14.42
CA SER A 5 1.80 12.22 13.37
C SER A 5 3.26 11.90 13.75
N ASP A 6 3.96 12.82 14.42
CA ASP A 6 5.35 12.58 14.88
C ASP A 6 5.40 11.44 15.90
N ILE A 7 4.43 11.37 16.83
CA ILE A 7 4.34 10.31 17.85
C ILE A 7 3.96 8.97 17.23
N THR A 8 3.05 8.99 16.27
CA THR A 8 2.60 7.78 15.55
C THR A 8 3.76 7.16 14.78
N TYR A 9 4.52 7.96 14.01
CA TYR A 9 5.72 7.50 13.33
C TYR A 9 6.82 7.06 14.31
N GLU A 10 7.10 7.81 15.39
CA GLU A 10 8.12 7.44 16.39
C GLU A 10 7.87 6.01 16.93
N ARG A 11 6.59 5.62 17.09
CA ARG A 11 6.22 4.27 17.52
C ARG A 11 6.25 3.24 16.39
N HIS A 12 5.82 3.61 15.19
CA HIS A 12 5.89 2.75 14.01
C HIS A 12 7.32 2.31 13.72
N LEU A 13 8.27 3.25 13.78
CA LEU A 13 9.68 3.01 13.47
C LEU A 13 10.38 2.06 14.44
N ARG A 14 9.80 1.82 15.62
CA ARG A 14 10.29 0.86 16.61
C ARG A 14 9.78 -0.56 16.38
N GLN A 15 8.97 -0.80 15.34
CA GLN A 15 8.57 -2.16 15.00
C GLN A 15 9.81 -3.02 14.69
N THR A 16 9.84 -4.19 15.32
CA THR A 16 10.85 -5.23 15.12
C THR A 16 10.26 -6.41 14.34
N VAL A 17 11.09 -7.37 13.93
CA VAL A 17 10.63 -8.63 13.35
C VAL A 17 9.62 -9.33 14.28
N ALA A 18 9.86 -9.32 15.59
CA ALA A 18 8.94 -9.89 16.58
C ALA A 18 7.60 -9.15 16.61
N THR A 19 7.61 -7.81 16.57
CA THR A 19 6.38 -7.00 16.49
C THR A 19 5.60 -7.29 15.21
N ARG A 20 6.31 -7.37 14.07
CA ARG A 20 5.72 -7.70 12.78
C ARG A 20 5.08 -9.09 12.81
N GLN A 21 5.76 -10.08 13.37
CA GLN A 21 5.24 -11.44 13.49
C GLN A 21 3.97 -11.48 14.37
N GLU A 22 3.95 -10.78 15.51
CA GLU A 22 2.75 -10.68 16.35
C GLU A 22 1.56 -10.09 15.59
N LEU A 23 1.78 -9.01 14.83
CA LEU A 23 0.73 -8.37 14.02
C LEU A 23 0.26 -9.28 12.88
N HIS A 24 1.19 -9.99 12.24
CA HIS A 24 0.87 -10.97 11.20
C HIS A 24 0.01 -12.10 11.74
N GLU A 25 0.40 -12.72 12.86
CA GLU A 25 -0.37 -13.78 13.52
C GLU A 25 -1.77 -13.30 13.93
N ARG A 26 -1.89 -12.03 14.35
CA ARG A 26 -3.17 -11.44 14.76
C ARG A 26 -4.11 -11.16 13.60
N TRP A 27 -3.60 -10.71 12.46
CA TRP A 27 -4.43 -10.05 11.44
C TRP A 27 -4.41 -10.71 10.05
N ALA A 28 -3.30 -11.32 9.64
CA ALA A 28 -3.10 -11.74 8.24
C ALA A 28 -4.21 -12.68 7.74
N ASN A 29 -4.62 -13.66 8.56
CA ASN A 29 -5.64 -14.64 8.20
C ASN A 29 -6.97 -14.45 8.96
N ARG A 30 -7.11 -13.36 9.72
CA ARG A 30 -8.29 -13.14 10.56
C ARG A 30 -9.45 -12.62 9.71
N VAL A 31 -10.51 -13.39 9.57
CA VAL A 31 -11.75 -12.96 8.89
C VAL A 31 -12.47 -11.92 9.76
N LEU A 32 -12.77 -10.75 9.21
CA LEU A 32 -13.38 -9.62 9.94
C LEU A 32 -14.83 -9.35 9.54
N LEU A 33 -15.16 -9.47 8.26
CA LEU A 33 -16.50 -9.22 7.70
C LEU A 33 -17.10 -10.43 6.98
N GLY A 34 -16.31 -11.47 6.71
CA GLY A 34 -16.77 -12.63 5.94
C GLY A 34 -16.81 -12.31 4.45
N GLU A 35 -17.76 -12.90 3.72
CA GLU A 35 -17.96 -12.59 2.31
C GLU A 35 -18.61 -11.21 2.13
N VAL A 36 -17.88 -10.29 1.49
CA VAL A 36 -18.28 -8.88 1.33
C VAL A 36 -17.93 -8.40 -0.06
N LYS A 37 -18.69 -7.43 -0.60
CA LYS A 37 -18.33 -6.83 -1.88
C LYS A 37 -17.13 -5.90 -1.69
N VAL A 38 -16.22 -5.92 -2.66
CA VAL A 38 -15.07 -5.01 -2.66
C VAL A 38 -15.53 -3.55 -2.72
N ILE A 39 -16.66 -3.26 -3.37
CA ILE A 39 -17.22 -1.91 -3.38
C ILE A 39 -17.67 -1.44 -1.98
N ASP A 40 -18.17 -2.36 -1.15
CA ASP A 40 -18.58 -2.03 0.23
C ASP A 40 -17.33 -1.75 1.08
N LEU A 41 -16.23 -2.49 0.87
CA LEU A 41 -14.93 -2.22 1.49
C LEU A 41 -14.38 -0.85 1.08
N LEU A 42 -14.45 -0.53 -0.22
CA LEU A 42 -14.05 0.79 -0.73
C LEU A 42 -14.89 1.89 -0.07
N GLN A 43 -16.21 1.71 0.03
CA GLN A 43 -17.09 2.68 0.71
C GLN A 43 -16.80 2.80 2.21
N LEU A 44 -16.40 1.73 2.89
CA LEU A 44 -15.99 1.79 4.30
C LEU A 44 -14.76 2.67 4.54
N LEU A 45 -13.88 2.86 3.54
CA LEU A 45 -12.78 3.83 3.63
C LEU A 45 -13.25 5.28 3.79
N HIS A 46 -14.56 5.56 3.63
CA HIS A 46 -15.12 6.86 4.01
C HIS A 46 -14.90 7.16 5.50
N PHE A 47 -14.87 6.14 6.36
CA PHE A 47 -14.72 6.28 7.80
C PHE A 47 -13.26 6.29 8.27
N THR A 48 -12.29 6.27 7.36
CA THR A 48 -10.88 6.30 7.69
C THR A 48 -10.24 7.60 7.20
N VAL A 49 -9.35 8.16 8.02
CA VAL A 49 -8.51 9.31 7.71
C VAL A 49 -7.11 8.94 8.16
N ASP A 50 -6.13 9.09 7.26
CA ASP A 50 -4.72 8.89 7.59
C ASP A 50 -4.18 10.12 8.33
N HIS A 51 -3.97 10.00 9.64
CA HIS A 51 -3.48 11.12 10.46
C HIS A 51 -1.99 11.42 10.26
N THR A 52 -1.28 10.59 9.49
CA THR A 52 0.14 10.71 9.24
C THR A 52 0.44 11.37 7.89
N ASP A 53 -0.52 11.35 6.97
CA ASP A 53 -0.47 12.06 5.69
C ASP A 53 -0.78 13.55 5.86
N THR A 54 0.25 14.38 5.77
CA THR A 54 0.12 15.84 5.91
C THR A 54 -0.35 16.54 4.64
N GLU A 55 -0.39 15.83 3.51
CA GLU A 55 -0.88 16.37 2.23
C GLU A 55 -2.39 16.16 2.09
N LEU A 56 -2.90 15.01 2.52
CA LEU A 56 -4.34 14.68 2.47
C LEU A 56 -5.20 15.38 3.51
N LEU A 57 -4.61 15.95 4.56
CA LEU A 57 -5.32 16.63 5.65
C LEU A 57 -6.42 15.75 6.30
N TYR A 58 -7.70 16.06 6.06
CA TYR A 58 -8.86 15.32 6.59
C TYR A 58 -9.62 14.56 5.50
N THR A 59 -9.01 14.40 4.32
CA THR A 59 -9.60 13.67 3.20
C THR A 59 -9.79 12.21 3.59
N SER A 60 -11.02 11.71 3.51
CA SER A 60 -11.28 10.28 3.76
C SER A 60 -10.54 9.42 2.73
N GLN A 61 -10.12 8.22 3.12
CA GLN A 61 -9.36 7.36 2.22
C GLN A 61 -10.20 6.83 1.05
N LEU A 62 -11.53 6.85 1.15
CA LEU A 62 -12.42 6.64 0.01
C LEU A 62 -12.19 7.73 -1.04
N ILE A 63 -12.29 9.00 -0.66
CA ILE A 63 -12.12 10.12 -1.60
C ILE A 63 -10.73 10.08 -2.24
N HIS A 64 -9.69 9.85 -1.45
CA HIS A 64 -8.33 9.68 -1.97
C HIS A 64 -8.25 8.55 -3.00
N SER A 65 -8.74 7.35 -2.68
CA SER A 65 -8.75 6.22 -3.62
C SER A 65 -9.51 6.53 -4.92
N LEU A 66 -10.62 7.27 -4.84
CA LEU A 66 -11.36 7.72 -6.01
C LEU A 66 -10.61 8.79 -6.83
N GLN A 67 -9.85 9.67 -6.18
CA GLN A 67 -9.03 10.68 -6.86
C GLN A 67 -7.89 10.02 -7.65
N VAL A 68 -7.22 9.01 -7.07
CA VAL A 68 -6.22 8.20 -7.77
C VAL A 68 -6.88 7.49 -8.96
N TYR A 69 -8.04 6.87 -8.76
CA TYR A 69 -8.77 6.17 -9.83
C TYR A 69 -9.18 7.10 -10.99
N GLU A 70 -9.71 8.28 -10.68
CA GLU A 70 -10.10 9.27 -11.68
C GLU A 70 -8.88 9.78 -12.46
N MET A 71 -7.77 10.03 -11.76
CA MET A 71 -6.52 10.44 -12.39
C MET A 71 -6.01 9.37 -13.35
N VAL A 72 -5.94 8.10 -12.92
CA VAL A 72 -5.56 6.97 -13.81
C VAL A 72 -6.50 6.86 -15.01
N THR A 73 -7.81 7.05 -14.79
CA THR A 73 -8.82 6.90 -15.83
C THR A 73 -8.71 7.99 -16.90
N SER A 74 -8.49 9.23 -16.48
CA SER A 74 -8.37 10.41 -17.37
C SER A 74 -6.99 10.56 -18.00
N TYR A 75 -5.95 9.94 -17.42
CA TYR A 75 -4.59 10.08 -17.93
C TYR A 75 -4.39 9.32 -19.25
N ASP A 76 -3.74 10.00 -20.20
CA ASP A 76 -3.30 9.44 -21.47
C ASP A 76 -1.94 8.78 -21.29
N LEU A 77 -1.96 7.50 -20.92
CA LEU A 77 -0.73 6.75 -20.69
C LEU A 77 0.00 6.49 -22.03
N PRO A 78 1.31 6.76 -22.12
CA PRO A 78 2.08 6.49 -23.34
C PRO A 78 2.26 4.97 -23.53
N SER A 79 1.47 4.39 -24.43
CA SER A 79 1.60 3.01 -24.94
C SER A 79 1.47 1.81 -23.98
N PRO A 80 0.68 1.81 -22.88
CA PRO A 80 0.27 0.56 -22.25
C PRO A 80 -0.98 -0.01 -22.94
N ASP A 81 -1.09 -1.34 -22.96
CA ASP A 81 -2.32 -1.98 -23.42
C ASP A 81 -3.49 -1.74 -22.44
N LEU A 82 -4.70 -2.10 -22.87
CA LEU A 82 -5.92 -1.96 -22.08
C LEU A 82 -5.87 -2.72 -20.75
N GLN A 83 -5.12 -3.83 -20.68
CA GLN A 83 -4.99 -4.63 -19.47
C GLN A 83 -4.18 -3.86 -18.42
N TYR A 84 -3.07 -3.26 -18.80
CA TYR A 84 -2.25 -2.45 -17.91
C TYR A 84 -3.02 -1.25 -17.34
N LYS A 85 -3.86 -0.59 -18.16
CA LYS A 85 -4.75 0.47 -17.65
C LYS A 85 -5.78 -0.06 -16.65
N ASN A 86 -6.41 -1.21 -16.93
CA ASN A 86 -7.33 -1.85 -15.98
C ASN A 86 -6.62 -2.23 -14.67
N ASP A 87 -5.36 -2.69 -14.75
CA ASP A 87 -4.55 -3.07 -13.59
C ASP A 87 -4.27 -1.85 -12.71
N LEU A 88 -3.89 -0.71 -13.31
CA LEU A 88 -3.72 0.55 -12.56
C LEU A 88 -5.03 1.03 -11.94
N GLN A 89 -6.15 0.91 -12.66
CA GLN A 89 -7.46 1.30 -12.14
C GLN A 89 -7.86 0.47 -10.93
N ILE A 90 -7.70 -0.86 -10.98
CA ILE A 90 -8.02 -1.69 -9.82
C ILE A 90 -7.02 -1.45 -8.68
N ALA A 91 -5.74 -1.25 -8.98
CA ALA A 91 -4.73 -0.91 -7.97
C ALA A 91 -5.09 0.39 -7.23
N ALA A 92 -5.48 1.43 -7.96
CA ALA A 92 -5.94 2.70 -7.38
C ALA A 92 -7.11 2.51 -6.39
N LEU A 93 -8.05 1.61 -6.70
CA LEU A 93 -9.21 1.33 -5.85
C LEU A 93 -8.87 0.49 -4.62
N VAL A 94 -7.84 -0.35 -4.67
CA VAL A 94 -7.56 -1.34 -3.61
C VAL A 94 -6.31 -1.07 -2.77
N HIS A 95 -5.41 -0.19 -3.21
CA HIS A 95 -4.10 0.04 -2.56
C HIS A 95 -4.23 0.40 -1.07
N ASP A 96 -5.23 1.22 -0.73
CA ASP A 96 -5.45 1.73 0.62
C ASP A 96 -6.50 0.96 1.44
N LEU A 97 -7.06 -0.16 0.91
CA LEU A 97 -8.03 -0.98 1.67
C LEU A 97 -7.47 -1.48 3.00
N GLY A 98 -6.15 -1.57 3.13
CA GLY A 98 -5.51 -1.94 4.39
C GLY A 98 -5.80 -0.98 5.53
N LYS A 99 -6.12 0.29 5.23
CA LYS A 99 -6.46 1.31 6.23
C LYS A 99 -7.78 1.02 6.95
N LEU A 100 -8.62 0.13 6.42
CA LEU A 100 -9.79 -0.39 7.13
C LEU A 100 -9.43 -1.05 8.47
N LEU A 101 -8.19 -1.52 8.65
CA LEU A 101 -7.75 -2.16 9.88
C LEU A 101 -7.95 -1.27 11.12
N SER A 102 -7.86 0.06 10.96
CA SER A 102 -8.15 1.04 12.03
C SER A 102 -9.60 0.96 12.52
N LEU A 103 -10.57 0.66 11.65
CA LEU A 103 -11.98 0.48 12.03
C LEU A 103 -12.20 -0.74 12.92
N PHE A 104 -11.29 -1.71 12.86
CA PHE A 104 -11.33 -2.94 13.66
C PHE A 104 -10.48 -2.84 14.95
N GLY A 105 -10.02 -1.63 15.28
CA GLY A 105 -9.41 -1.32 16.56
C GLY A 105 -7.89 -1.51 16.62
N GLU A 106 -7.21 -1.66 15.49
CA GLU A 106 -5.75 -1.56 15.45
C GLU A 106 -5.30 -0.10 15.55
N ALA A 107 -4.11 0.13 16.10
CA ALA A 107 -3.58 1.48 16.28
C ALA A 107 -3.00 2.05 14.98
N ASP A 108 -3.17 3.35 14.74
CA ASP A 108 -2.68 4.09 13.55
C ASP A 108 -1.19 3.82 13.24
N ARG A 109 -0.34 3.64 14.27
CA ARG A 109 1.08 3.30 14.12
C ARG A 109 1.36 1.95 13.45
N ASN A 110 0.36 1.10 13.32
CA ASN A 110 0.42 -0.21 12.68
C ASN A 110 -0.42 -0.22 11.38
N VAL A 111 -0.91 0.94 10.93
CA VAL A 111 -1.79 1.07 9.76
C VAL A 111 -1.29 2.17 8.81
N ASP A 112 -1.22 3.42 9.25
CA ASP A 112 -1.15 4.60 8.37
C ASP A 112 0.27 4.93 7.87
N CYS A 113 1.30 4.60 8.66
CA CYS A 113 2.67 5.02 8.36
C CYS A 113 3.24 4.37 7.08
N MET A 114 4.06 5.14 6.33
CA MET A 114 5.02 4.56 5.38
C MET A 114 5.99 3.63 6.11
N ASN A 115 6.34 2.52 5.46
CA ASN A 115 7.15 1.45 6.03
C ASN A 115 8.59 1.40 5.46
N THR A 116 9.42 0.56 6.07
CA THR A 116 10.80 0.28 5.67
C THR A 116 11.06 -1.23 5.81
N VAL A 117 12.10 -1.74 5.15
CA VAL A 117 12.59 -3.12 5.31
C VAL A 117 13.23 -3.26 6.69
N ILE A 118 12.80 -4.26 7.47
CA ILE A 118 13.34 -4.57 8.80
C ILE A 118 14.12 -5.88 8.85
N ASP A 119 13.89 -6.78 7.90
CA ASP A 119 14.67 -8.01 7.73
C ASP A 119 14.44 -8.63 6.34
N TYR A 120 15.10 -9.76 6.09
CA TYR A 120 14.82 -10.66 4.98
C TYR A 120 14.28 -11.97 5.56
N ASP A 121 13.10 -12.40 5.14
CA ASP A 121 12.60 -13.74 5.44
C ASP A 121 13.44 -14.75 4.64
N ASP A 122 14.61 -15.11 5.17
CA ASP A 122 15.49 -16.15 4.66
C ASP A 122 15.22 -17.47 5.42
N PRO A 123 14.42 -18.40 4.85
CA PRO A 123 14.18 -19.70 5.47
C PRO A 123 15.42 -20.61 5.52
N GLY A 124 16.56 -20.21 4.92
CA GLY A 124 17.77 -21.05 4.78
C GLY A 124 19.07 -20.51 5.39
N GLY A 125 19.09 -19.28 5.90
CA GLY A 125 20.26 -18.67 6.56
C GLY A 125 21.51 -18.49 5.68
N ALA A 126 21.36 -18.57 4.36
CA ALA A 126 22.46 -18.51 3.41
C ALA A 126 22.11 -17.58 2.24
N SER A 127 22.48 -16.30 2.38
CA SER A 127 22.49 -15.29 1.32
C SER A 127 21.15 -15.17 0.57
N ALA A 128 20.26 -14.31 1.09
CA ALA A 128 18.99 -13.90 0.48
C ALA A 128 19.06 -13.34 -0.97
N GLN A 129 20.23 -13.35 -1.61
CA GLN A 129 20.42 -12.96 -3.01
C GLN A 129 19.60 -13.85 -3.95
N GLY A 130 18.69 -13.22 -4.70
CA GLY A 130 17.87 -13.90 -5.71
C GLY A 130 16.52 -14.48 -5.25
N LEU A 131 16.09 -14.25 -3.99
CA LEU A 131 14.78 -14.70 -3.51
C LEU A 131 13.60 -13.82 -3.99
N GLY A 132 13.85 -12.67 -4.62
CA GLY A 132 12.81 -11.75 -5.06
C GLY A 132 12.27 -10.85 -3.94
N ILE A 133 11.52 -9.81 -4.32
CA ILE A 133 10.94 -8.84 -3.36
C ILE A 133 9.89 -9.46 -2.44
N GLY A 134 9.36 -10.64 -2.81
CA GLY A 134 8.38 -11.38 -2.02
C GLY A 134 8.87 -11.76 -0.62
N HIS A 135 10.19 -11.92 -0.43
CA HIS A 135 10.83 -12.37 0.81
C HIS A 135 11.28 -11.24 1.73
N LEU A 136 10.91 -9.99 1.45
CA LEU A 136 11.23 -8.87 2.32
C LEU A 136 10.31 -8.85 3.54
N ALA A 137 10.91 -8.77 4.73
CA ALA A 137 10.17 -8.43 5.93
C ALA A 137 10.14 -6.90 6.06
N ILE A 138 9.02 -6.31 5.68
CA ILE A 138 8.74 -4.87 5.86
C ILE A 138 8.00 -4.63 7.17
N GLN A 139 8.10 -3.41 7.73
CA GLN A 139 7.26 -3.01 8.86
C GLN A 139 5.78 -3.21 8.53
N TRP A 140 5.02 -3.67 9.51
CA TRP A 140 3.59 -3.89 9.36
C TRP A 140 2.82 -2.57 9.29
N ASN A 141 2.07 -2.39 8.21
CA ASN A 141 1.16 -1.27 7.98
C ASN A 141 0.00 -1.70 7.05
N HIS A 142 -0.73 -0.73 6.50
CA HIS A 142 -1.82 -0.96 5.56
C HIS A 142 -1.40 -1.76 4.31
N ASP A 143 -0.21 -1.53 3.74
CA ASP A 143 0.28 -2.27 2.58
C ASP A 143 0.35 -3.78 2.85
N GLU A 144 1.08 -4.16 3.91
CA GLU A 144 1.28 -5.56 4.25
C GLU A 144 -0.06 -6.20 4.61
N TYR A 145 -0.89 -5.55 5.41
CA TYR A 145 -2.22 -6.07 5.75
C TYR A 145 -3.12 -6.26 4.52
N ALA A 146 -3.21 -5.26 3.63
CA ALA A 146 -3.99 -5.34 2.39
C ALA A 146 -3.47 -6.47 1.49
N TYR A 147 -2.15 -6.60 1.34
CA TYR A 147 -1.55 -7.69 0.59
C TYR A 147 -1.95 -9.07 1.15
N GLN A 148 -1.90 -9.25 2.48
CA GLN A 148 -2.32 -10.51 3.12
C GLN A 148 -3.79 -10.85 2.82
N LYS A 149 -4.67 -9.84 2.77
CA LYS A 149 -6.09 -10.00 2.39
C LYS A 149 -6.29 -10.32 0.92
N LEU A 150 -5.52 -9.66 0.05
CA LEU A 150 -5.77 -9.65 -1.39
C LEU A 150 -4.99 -10.71 -2.17
N ARG A 151 -3.91 -11.28 -1.63
CA ARG A 151 -3.01 -12.21 -2.35
C ARG A 151 -3.66 -13.50 -2.87
N HIS A 152 -4.85 -13.87 -2.38
CA HIS A 152 -5.60 -15.04 -2.83
C HIS A 152 -6.70 -14.70 -3.85
N SER A 153 -6.81 -13.42 -4.24
CA SER A 153 -7.71 -12.97 -5.31
C SER A 153 -7.11 -13.25 -6.71
N LYS A 154 -7.80 -12.81 -7.77
CA LYS A 154 -7.27 -12.89 -9.15
C LYS A 154 -6.50 -11.64 -9.57
N LEU A 155 -6.13 -10.77 -8.62
CA LEU A 155 -5.28 -9.62 -8.92
C LEU A 155 -3.93 -10.10 -9.49
N PRO A 156 -3.41 -9.48 -10.56
CA PRO A 156 -2.15 -9.86 -11.14
C PRO A 156 -0.98 -9.51 -10.20
N PRO A 157 0.17 -10.19 -10.32
CA PRO A 157 1.34 -9.96 -9.46
C PRO A 157 1.75 -8.49 -9.31
N ARG A 158 1.74 -7.73 -10.42
CA ARG A 158 2.06 -6.30 -10.43
C ARG A 158 1.13 -5.45 -9.53
N VAL A 159 -0.17 -5.78 -9.49
CA VAL A 159 -1.14 -5.07 -8.65
C VAL A 159 -0.94 -5.45 -7.19
N LEU A 160 -0.69 -6.73 -6.90
CA LEU A 160 -0.36 -7.19 -5.55
C LEU A 160 0.93 -6.55 -5.04
N ALA A 161 1.95 -6.38 -5.89
CA ALA A 161 3.17 -5.66 -5.56
C ALA A 161 2.90 -4.18 -5.26
N ALA A 162 2.07 -3.52 -6.08
CA ALA A 162 1.69 -2.13 -5.86
C ALA A 162 0.98 -1.95 -4.51
N VAL A 163 0.01 -2.81 -4.20
CA VAL A 163 -0.64 -2.84 -2.88
C VAL A 163 0.39 -2.99 -1.75
N ARG A 164 1.33 -3.93 -1.90
CA ARG A 164 2.28 -4.28 -0.83
C ARG A 164 3.41 -3.28 -0.61
N PHE A 165 3.76 -2.48 -1.62
CA PHE A 165 5.00 -1.70 -1.57
C PHE A 165 4.86 -0.22 -1.95
N HIS A 166 3.66 0.29 -2.22
CA HIS A 166 3.48 1.70 -2.59
C HIS A 166 3.90 2.68 -1.47
N SER A 167 3.87 2.27 -0.20
CA SER A 167 4.37 3.08 0.92
C SER A 167 5.79 2.71 1.38
N LEU A 168 6.47 1.79 0.68
CA LEU A 168 7.86 1.39 0.99
C LEU A 168 8.83 2.52 0.64
N ARG A 169 9.64 2.93 1.62
CA ARG A 169 10.57 4.08 1.48
C ARG A 169 11.72 3.77 0.53
N GLU A 170 12.24 2.56 0.59
CA GLU A 170 13.33 2.05 -0.25
C GLU A 170 12.98 2.05 -1.74
N MET A 171 11.68 1.98 -2.07
CA MET A 171 11.19 2.06 -3.45
C MET A 171 11.05 3.48 -3.99
N THR A 172 11.21 4.53 -3.19
CA THR A 172 10.88 5.90 -3.65
C THR A 172 11.87 6.48 -4.65
N GLY A 173 12.98 5.77 -4.94
CA GLY A 173 14.05 6.22 -5.83
C GLY A 173 14.77 7.49 -5.33
N LYS A 174 14.40 8.01 -4.16
CA LYS A 174 15.02 9.19 -3.53
C LYS A 174 15.79 8.68 -2.32
N SER A 175 17.08 9.00 -2.25
CA SER A 175 17.76 9.02 -0.95
C SER A 175 17.06 10.11 -0.13
N PHE A 176 16.13 9.70 0.73
CA PHE A 176 15.64 10.62 1.72
C PHE A 176 16.81 10.90 2.64
N GLY A 177 17.31 12.15 2.61
CA GLY A 177 18.08 12.66 3.73
C GLY A 177 17.34 12.36 5.04
N PRO A 178 18.06 12.31 6.18
CA PRO A 178 17.50 11.89 7.45
C PRO A 178 16.12 12.51 7.72
N ARG A 179 15.09 11.66 7.88
CA ARG A 179 13.77 12.11 8.35
C ARG A 179 13.64 11.82 9.83
N ARG A 180 13.39 12.86 10.60
CA ARG A 180 13.23 12.75 12.06
C ARG A 180 11.76 12.77 12.46
N PHE A 181 11.36 11.79 13.25
CA PHE A 181 10.03 11.67 13.85
C PHE A 181 10.18 11.56 15.37
N GLY A 182 10.00 12.69 16.06
CA GLY A 182 10.28 12.75 17.49
C GLY A 182 11.75 12.49 17.79
N SER A 183 12.04 11.44 18.57
CA SER A 183 13.42 11.00 18.87
C SER A 183 14.00 10.02 17.86
N GLU A 184 13.17 9.42 17.01
CA GLU A 184 13.61 8.45 16.00
C GLU A 184 14.01 9.16 14.71
N GLU A 185 14.96 8.58 14.00
CA GLU A 185 15.44 9.06 12.70
C GLU A 185 15.48 7.89 11.73
N VAL A 186 14.92 8.09 10.53
CA VAL A 186 15.01 7.14 9.44
C VAL A 186 16.02 7.66 8.44
N VAL A 187 17.01 6.84 8.14
CA VAL A 187 18.01 7.09 7.10
C VAL A 187 17.96 5.91 6.15
N ILE A 188 17.54 6.16 4.91
CA ILE A 188 17.60 5.16 3.84
C ILE A 188 18.89 5.42 3.06
N THR A 189 19.84 4.50 3.18
CA THR A 189 21.13 4.63 2.49
C THR A 189 21.04 4.11 1.05
N GLU A 190 22.01 4.48 0.21
CA GLU A 190 22.17 3.86 -1.10
C GLU A 190 22.36 2.34 -0.99
N ASP A 191 23.02 1.86 0.07
CA ASP A 191 23.18 0.44 0.32
C ASP A 191 21.85 -0.25 0.61
N ASP A 192 20.92 0.40 1.33
CA ASP A 192 19.58 -0.16 1.60
C ASP A 192 18.75 -0.26 0.30
N MET A 193 18.76 0.80 -0.51
CA MET A 193 18.10 0.79 -1.83
C MET A 193 18.73 -0.24 -2.77
N ASN A 194 20.06 -0.32 -2.79
CA ASN A 194 20.80 -1.28 -3.61
C ASN A 194 20.58 -2.72 -3.13
N ARG A 195 20.46 -2.96 -1.83
CA ARG A 195 20.10 -4.29 -1.32
C ARG A 195 18.73 -4.66 -1.86
N PHE A 196 17.73 -3.80 -1.70
CA PHE A 196 16.39 -4.02 -2.22
C PHE A 196 16.37 -4.37 -3.73
N SER A 197 17.02 -3.56 -4.58
CA SER A 197 17.03 -3.78 -6.04
C SER A 197 17.88 -4.97 -6.51
N LYS A 198 18.91 -5.37 -5.76
CA LYS A 198 19.76 -6.55 -6.08
C LYS A 198 19.01 -7.88 -6.06
N HIS A 199 17.81 -7.92 -5.47
CA HIS A 199 17.01 -9.15 -5.37
C HIS A 199 16.00 -9.29 -6.51
N PHE A 200 15.93 -8.34 -7.45
CA PHE A 200 14.88 -8.34 -8.46
C PHE A 200 15.13 -9.40 -9.54
N SER A 201 14.17 -10.30 -9.70
CA SER A 201 13.93 -11.04 -10.94
C SER A 201 13.38 -10.11 -12.04
N ALA A 202 13.29 -10.60 -13.28
CA ALA A 202 12.68 -9.81 -14.36
C ALA A 202 11.21 -9.45 -14.07
N GLU A 203 10.48 -10.32 -13.38
CA GLU A 203 9.10 -10.05 -12.92
C GLU A 203 9.06 -8.99 -11.80
N ASP A 204 10.09 -8.95 -10.94
CA ASP A 204 10.22 -7.93 -9.91
C ASP A 204 10.53 -6.55 -10.51
N VAL A 205 11.28 -6.48 -11.61
CA VAL A 205 11.52 -5.22 -12.35
C VAL A 205 10.20 -4.68 -12.91
N GLU A 206 9.40 -5.51 -13.58
CA GLU A 206 8.09 -5.07 -14.09
C GLU A 206 7.15 -4.64 -12.96
N SER A 207 7.15 -5.38 -11.85
CA SER A 207 6.36 -5.03 -10.66
C SER A 207 6.81 -3.71 -10.03
N HIS A 208 8.11 -3.45 -9.98
CA HIS A 208 8.66 -2.19 -9.50
C HIS A 208 8.22 -1.00 -10.36
N ASP A 209 8.35 -1.09 -11.68
CA ASP A 209 7.92 -0.03 -12.58
C ASP A 209 6.42 0.26 -12.46
N PHE A 210 5.62 -0.79 -12.22
CA PHE A 210 4.20 -0.65 -11.96
C PHE A 210 3.91 0.01 -10.60
N VAL A 211 4.65 -0.36 -9.55
CA VAL A 211 4.55 0.29 -8.22
C VAL A 211 4.88 1.78 -8.35
N ASP A 212 5.98 2.14 -9.01
CA ASP A 212 6.37 3.54 -9.22
C ASP A 212 5.32 4.33 -9.99
N THR A 213 4.70 3.72 -11.00
CA THR A 213 3.61 4.32 -11.75
C THR A 213 2.40 4.60 -10.86
N LEU A 214 1.96 3.62 -10.05
CA LEU A 214 0.85 3.83 -9.10
C LEU A 214 1.19 4.92 -8.09
N ARG A 215 2.41 4.92 -7.53
CA ARG A 215 2.87 5.94 -6.57
C ARG A 215 2.87 7.33 -7.16
N TRP A 216 3.21 7.46 -8.44
CA TRP A 216 3.12 8.74 -9.12
C TRP A 216 1.68 9.24 -9.14
N PHE A 217 0.70 8.39 -9.47
CA PHE A 217 -0.72 8.75 -9.40
C PHE A 217 -1.18 9.06 -7.97
N ASP A 218 -0.80 8.23 -6.99
CA ASP A 218 -1.05 8.45 -5.56
C ASP A 218 -0.60 9.84 -5.14
N MET A 219 0.69 10.16 -5.31
CA MET A 219 1.27 11.43 -4.90
C MET A 219 0.67 12.64 -5.62
N ASN A 220 0.43 12.55 -6.93
CA ASN A 220 -0.08 13.69 -7.69
C ASN A 220 -1.59 13.92 -7.48
N SER A 221 -2.31 12.93 -6.94
CA SER A 221 -3.72 13.09 -6.57
C SER A 221 -3.92 13.88 -5.27
N LYS A 222 -2.94 13.85 -4.35
CA LYS A 222 -3.02 14.48 -3.00
C LYS A 222 -3.14 16.00 -3.02
N GLN A 223 -2.92 16.64 -4.17
CA GLN A 223 -3.06 18.10 -4.31
C GLN A 223 -4.53 18.55 -4.47
N ARG A 224 -5.49 17.63 -4.51
CA ARG A 224 -6.92 17.88 -4.77
C ARG A 224 -7.81 17.70 -3.52
N VAL A 225 -7.34 18.12 -2.34
CA VAL A 225 -8.06 17.91 -1.06
C VAL A 225 -9.40 18.64 -0.92
N ASP A 226 -9.71 19.56 -1.83
CA ASP A 226 -10.96 20.33 -1.90
C ASP A 226 -11.95 19.79 -2.95
N ASP A 227 -11.63 18.67 -3.59
CA ASP A 227 -12.36 18.15 -4.75
C ASP A 227 -12.86 16.71 -4.52
N ILE A 228 -14.14 16.49 -4.81
CA ILE A 228 -14.75 15.17 -4.80
C ILE A 228 -14.78 14.68 -6.26
N PRO A 229 -14.05 13.61 -6.60
CA PRO A 229 -13.94 13.17 -7.99
C PRO A 229 -15.30 12.70 -8.52
N ASP A 230 -15.59 13.06 -9.78
CA ASP A 230 -16.84 12.67 -10.45
C ASP A 230 -16.64 11.33 -11.16
N VAL A 231 -16.93 10.24 -10.44
CA VAL A 231 -16.68 8.86 -10.87
C VAL A 231 -17.96 8.03 -10.91
N SER A 232 -18.10 7.21 -11.94
CA SER A 232 -19.19 6.25 -12.07
C SER A 232 -18.93 5.01 -11.22
N PHE A 233 -19.74 4.80 -10.18
CA PHE A 233 -19.69 3.55 -9.40
C PHE A 233 -20.04 2.32 -10.24
N ALA A 234 -20.84 2.46 -11.30
CA ALA A 234 -21.10 1.36 -12.23
C ALA A 234 -19.83 0.96 -13.00
N ASP A 235 -18.99 1.94 -13.39
CA ASP A 235 -17.72 1.67 -14.05
C ASP A 235 -16.72 1.03 -13.08
N ILE A 236 -16.70 1.50 -11.81
CA ILE A 236 -15.90 0.89 -10.74
C ILE A 236 -16.33 -0.57 -10.52
N GLU A 237 -17.63 -0.86 -10.44
CA GLU A 237 -18.14 -2.23 -10.34
C GLU A 237 -17.70 -3.09 -11.53
N MET A 238 -17.70 -2.55 -12.74
CA MET A 238 -17.18 -3.25 -13.92
C MET A 238 -15.68 -3.56 -13.81
N ILE A 239 -14.86 -2.63 -13.32
CA ILE A 239 -13.43 -2.86 -13.08
C ILE A 239 -13.24 -3.92 -12.00
N VAL A 240 -13.89 -3.78 -10.84
CA VAL A 240 -13.83 -4.75 -9.74
C VAL A 240 -14.25 -6.16 -10.20
N GLY A 241 -15.31 -6.27 -11.00
CA GLY A 241 -15.81 -7.54 -11.52
C GLY A 241 -14.83 -8.30 -12.43
N LYS A 242 -13.80 -7.63 -12.98
CA LYS A 242 -12.74 -8.29 -13.75
C LYS A 242 -11.79 -9.10 -12.86
N TYR A 243 -11.60 -8.71 -11.61
CA TYR A 243 -10.58 -9.26 -10.71
C TYR A 243 -11.15 -10.05 -9.52
N PHE A 244 -12.41 -9.82 -9.17
CA PHE A 244 -13.07 -10.46 -8.05
C PHE A 244 -14.31 -11.23 -8.53
N ALA A 245 -14.42 -12.50 -8.17
CA ALA A 245 -15.58 -13.31 -8.53
C ALA A 245 -16.83 -12.69 -7.87
N ASN A 246 -17.85 -12.36 -8.69
CA ASN A 246 -19.04 -11.61 -8.27
C ASN A 246 -18.74 -10.26 -7.57
N GLY A 247 -17.53 -9.71 -7.74
CA GLY A 247 -17.09 -8.50 -7.04
C GLY A 247 -16.87 -8.68 -5.54
N GLN A 248 -16.70 -9.92 -5.06
CA GLN A 248 -16.63 -10.25 -3.63
C GLN A 248 -15.27 -10.81 -3.21
N ILE A 249 -14.98 -10.69 -1.92
CA ILE A 249 -13.83 -11.29 -1.24
C ILE A 249 -14.22 -11.71 0.19
N ILE A 250 -13.48 -12.67 0.76
CA ILE A 250 -13.50 -12.91 2.20
C ILE A 250 -12.58 -11.89 2.86
N TRP A 251 -13.15 -10.94 3.61
CA TRP A 251 -12.42 -9.93 4.36
C TRP A 251 -12.38 -10.26 5.85
#